data_AF-A0A959UYY7-F1
#
_entry.id   AF-A0A959UYY7-F1
#
_cell.length_a   1.000
_cell.length_b   1.000
_cell.length_c   1.000
_cell.angle_alpha   90.00
_cell.angle_beta   90.00
_cell.angle_gamma   90.00
#
_symmetry.space_group_name_H-M   'P 1'
#
loop_
_entity.id
_entity.type
_entity.pdbx_description
1 polymer ?
#
loop_
_entity_poly.entity_id
_entity_poly.type
_entity_poly.pdbx_seq_one_letter_code
_entity_poly.pdbx_strand_id
1 'polypeptide(L)' 'MKKAEFFTPQQAAKRSLDDTSGLVTETLARIYEKQGNLPKAIDAYRRLGLKYPEKSAYFAALQKALEEQLNK' A
#
# COMPACT_ATOMS: atom_id res chain seq x y z
N MET A 1 5.86 35.71 -9.87
CA MET A 1 6.15 34.70 -10.90
C MET A 1 6.65 33.43 -10.20
N LYS A 2 5.91 32.31 -10.27
CA LYS A 2 6.38 31.03 -9.70
C LYS A 2 7.58 30.56 -10.53
N LYS A 3 8.76 30.43 -9.91
CA LYS A 3 9.93 29.82 -10.56
C LYS A 3 9.56 28.40 -10.99
N ALA A 4 9.87 28.04 -12.24
CA ALA A 4 9.79 26.65 -12.67
C ALA A 4 10.76 25.85 -11.79
N GLU A 5 10.23 24.92 -10.99
CA GLU A 5 11.05 23.99 -10.24
C GLU A 5 11.78 23.10 -11.25
N PHE A 6 13.09 23.31 -11.40
CA PHE A 6 13.92 22.46 -12.25
C PHE A 6 13.86 21.03 -11.73
N PHE A 7 13.31 20.12 -12.54
CA PHE A 7 13.20 18.72 -12.20
C PHE A 7 14.60 18.09 -12.21
N THR A 8 15.20 17.88 -11.05
CA THR A 8 16.53 17.28 -10.96
C THR A 8 16.44 15.75 -10.94
N PRO A 9 17.42 15.01 -11.50
CA PRO A 9 17.46 13.55 -11.39
C PRO A 9 17.38 13.04 -9.95
N GLN A 10 17.92 13.79 -9.00
CA GLN A 10 17.88 13.47 -7.57
C GLN A 10 16.46 13.58 -7.00
N GLN A 11 15.69 14.60 -7.40
CA GLN A 11 14.29 14.74 -7.01
C GLN A 11 13.42 13.66 -7.66
N ALA A 12 13.69 13.31 -8.93
CA ALA A 12 13.01 12.24 -9.64
C ALA A 12 13.22 10.88 -8.94
N ALA A 13 14.47 10.54 -8.63
CA ALA A 13 14.82 9.30 -7.93
C ALA A 13 14.15 9.21 -6.55
N LYS A 14 14.14 10.32 -5.80
CA LYS A 14 13.45 10.38 -4.50
C LYS A 14 11.94 10.16 -4.62
N ARG A 15 11.30 10.72 -5.65
CA ARG A 15 9.87 10.50 -5.93
C ARG A 15 9.58 9.07 -6.39
N SER A 16 10.47 8.43 -7.14
CA SER A 16 10.33 7.02 -7.54
C SER A 16 10.39 6.04 -6.37
N LEU A 17 11.07 6.41 -5.28
CA LEU A 17 11.13 5.61 -4.05
C LEU A 17 9.93 5.87 -3.11
N ASP A 18 9.11 6.88 -3.42
CA ASP A 18 8.00 7.29 -2.57
C ASP A 18 6.76 6.41 -2.82
N ASP A 19 6.73 5.25 -2.14
CA ASP A 19 5.63 4.27 -2.18
C ASP A 19 4.36 4.79 -1.46
N THR A 20 4.40 6.00 -0.87
CA THR A 20 3.31 6.54 -0.04
C THR A 20 2.03 6.84 -0.82
N SER A 21 2.15 7.12 -2.13
CA SER A 21 1.04 7.50 -3.02
C SER A 21 0.60 6.41 -4.00
N GLY A 22 1.18 5.20 -3.90
CA GLY A 22 0.95 4.12 -4.84
C GLY A 22 -0.53 3.71 -4.94
N LEU A 23 -0.99 3.45 -6.16
CA LEU A 23 -2.29 2.83 -6.42
C LEU A 23 -2.36 1.49 -5.67
N VAL A 24 -3.18 1.42 -4.62
CA VAL A 24 -3.44 0.16 -3.92
C VAL A 24 -4.62 -0.55 -4.56
N THR A 25 -4.42 -1.82 -4.89
CA THR A 25 -5.43 -2.73 -5.43
C THR A 25 -5.42 -4.03 -4.65
N GLU A 26 -6.54 -4.76 -4.68
CA GLU A 26 -6.64 -6.09 -4.07
C GLU A 26 -5.61 -7.06 -4.66
N THR A 27 -5.39 -7.01 -5.98
CA THR A 27 -4.37 -7.83 -6.65
C THR A 27 -2.98 -7.55 -6.11
N LEU A 28 -2.63 -6.27 -5.88
CA LEU A 28 -1.35 -5.90 -5.31
C LEU A 28 -1.20 -6.38 -3.87
N ALA A 29 -2.25 -6.27 -3.05
CA ALA A 29 -2.26 -6.78 -1.68
C ALA A 29 -1.98 -8.31 -1.65
N ARG A 30 -2.66 -9.07 -2.52
CA ARG A 30 -2.44 -10.52 -2.67
C ARG A 30 -1.03 -10.86 -3.17
N ILE A 31 -0.41 -10.02 -4.00
CA ILE A 31 0.98 -10.22 -4.42
C ILE A 31 1.92 -10.06 -3.22
N TYR A 32 1.70 -9.06 -2.36
CA TYR A 32 2.48 -8.88 -1.15
C TYR A 32 2.36 -10.08 -0.19
N GLU A 33 1.15 -10.63 -0.02
CA GLU A 33 0.97 -11.87 0.74
C GLU A 33 1.79 -13.03 0.17
N LYS A 34 1.69 -13.26 -1.14
CA LYS A 34 2.41 -14.35 -1.82
C LYS A 34 3.93 -14.22 -1.74
N GLN A 35 4.42 -12.99 -1.67
CA GLN A 35 5.83 -12.69 -1.47
C GLN A 35 6.26 -12.82 0.00
N GLY A 36 5.33 -13.08 0.92
CA GLY A 36 5.58 -13.11 2.36
C GLY A 36 5.75 -11.72 3.00
N ASN A 37 5.51 -10.64 2.24
CA ASN A 37 5.59 -9.28 2.75
C ASN A 37 4.29 -8.88 3.47
N LEU A 38 4.05 -9.50 4.63
CA LEU A 38 2.84 -9.31 5.42
C LEU A 38 2.62 -7.85 5.84
N PRO A 39 3.63 -7.07 6.24
CA PRO A 39 3.43 -5.66 6.60
C PRO A 39 2.86 -4.83 5.44
N LYS A 40 3.36 -5.03 4.21
CA LYS A 40 2.82 -4.33 3.03
C LYS A 40 1.42 -4.81 2.66
N ALA A 41 1.14 -6.10 2.80
CA ALA A 41 -0.20 -6.66 2.55
C ALA A 41 -1.23 -6.10 3.55
N ILE A 42 -0.89 -6.05 4.84
CA ILE A 42 -1.72 -5.46 5.91
C ILE A 42 -2.05 -4.00 5.62
N ASP A 43 -1.05 -3.17 5.31
CA ASP A 43 -1.30 -1.75 4.99
C ASP A 43 -2.16 -1.60 3.73
N ALA A 44 -1.96 -2.46 2.73
CA ALA A 44 -2.77 -2.46 1.52
C ALA A 44 -4.25 -2.78 1.81
N TYR A 45 -4.56 -3.81 2.59
CA TYR A 45 -5.94 -4.12 2.95
C TYR A 45 -6.59 -3.05 3.82
N ARG A 46 -5.84 -2.48 4.77
CA ARG A 46 -6.32 -1.35 5.57
C ARG A 46 -6.74 -0.19 4.66
N ARG A 47 -5.89 0.20 3.70
CA ARG A 47 -6.20 1.27 2.73
C ARG A 47 -7.38 0.92 1.82
N LEU A 48 -7.50 -0.34 1.39
CA LEU A 48 -8.64 -0.81 0.59
C LEU A 48 -9.95 -0.74 1.37
N GLY A 49 -9.95 -1.10 2.66
CA GLY A 49 -11.12 -0.98 3.54
C GLY A 49 -11.59 0.47 3.72
N LEU A 50 -10.65 1.42 3.80
CA LEU A 50 -10.96 2.85 3.85
C LEU A 50 -11.47 3.40 2.51
N LYS A 51 -10.99 2.84 1.38
CA LYS A 51 -11.36 3.28 0.03
C LYS A 51 -12.70 2.70 -0.43
N TYR A 52 -13.02 1.48 0.00
CA TYR A 52 -14.20 0.70 -0.40
C TYR A 52 -15.00 0.30 0.85
N PRO A 53 -15.73 1.24 1.47
CA PRO A 53 -16.42 0.99 2.74
C PRO A 53 -17.44 -0.15 2.66
N GLU A 54 -18.02 -0.40 1.49
CA GLU A 54 -18.94 -1.51 1.21
C GLU A 54 -18.28 -2.89 1.34
N LYS A 55 -16.95 -2.96 1.22
CA LYS A 55 -16.13 -4.16 1.42
C LYS A 55 -15.23 -4.05 2.66
N SER A 56 -15.45 -3.07 3.53
CA SER A 56 -14.59 -2.83 4.70
C SER A 56 -14.45 -4.06 5.59
N ALA A 57 -15.55 -4.77 5.88
CA ALA A 57 -15.54 -6.01 6.66
C ALA A 57 -14.71 -7.12 5.99
N TYR A 58 -14.77 -7.23 4.67
CA TYR A 58 -13.99 -8.21 3.90
C TYR A 58 -12.49 -7.92 4.02
N PHE A 59 -12.08 -6.67 3.81
CA PHE A 59 -10.67 -6.28 3.92
C PHE A 59 -10.15 -6.34 5.36
N ALA A 60 -10.98 -6.03 6.35
CA ALA A 60 -10.63 -6.18 7.77
C ALA A 60 -10.40 -7.65 8.15
N ALA A 61 -11.18 -8.58 7.61
CA ALA A 61 -10.98 -10.01 7.84
C ALA A 61 -9.65 -10.50 7.24
N LEU A 62 -9.31 -10.07 6.02
CA LEU A 62 -8.02 -10.38 5.39
C LEU A 62 -6.84 -9.81 6.20
N GLN A 63 -6.93 -8.54 6.61
CA GLN A 63 -5.93 -7.92 7.47
C GLN A 63 -5.70 -8.73 8.75
N LYS A 64 -6.77 -9.10 9.46
CA LYS A 64 -6.69 -9.86 10.71
C LYS A 64 -6.02 -11.22 10.52
N ALA A 65 -6.35 -11.94 9.45
CA ALA A 65 -5.73 -13.23 9.14
C ALA A 65 -4.20 -13.11 8.94
N LEU A 66 -3.75 -12.01 8.33
CA LEU A 66 -2.32 -11.75 8.16
C LEU A 66 -1.61 -11.34 9.45
N GLU A 67 -2.27 -10.56 10.32
CA GLU A 67 -1.74 -10.22 11.64
C GLU A 67 -1.55 -11.48 12.51
N GLU A 68 -2.48 -12.42 12.44
CA GLU A 68 -2.35 -13.73 13.10
C GLU A 68 -1.20 -14.56 12.53
N GLN A 69 -0.93 -14.47 11.23
CA GLN A 69 0.20 -15.15 10.59
C GLN A 69 1.54 -14.52 10.96
N LEU A 70 1.60 -13.19 11.12
CA LEU A 70 2.82 -12.47 11.50
C LEU A 70 3.23 -12.72 12.95
N ASN A 71 2.26 -12.99 13.83
CA ASN A 71 2.47 -13.22 15.26
C ASN A 71 2.67 -14.71 15.63
N LYS A 72 2.76 -15.60 14.65
CA LYS A 72 3.09 -17.02 14.82
C LYS A 72 4.60 -17.24 14.69
#